data_AF-A0A383AJU0-F1
#
_entry.id   AF-A0A383AJU0-F1
#
_cell.length_a   1.000
_cell.length_b   1.000
_cell.length_c   1.000
_cell.angle_alpha   90.00
_cell.angle_beta   90.00
_cell.angle_gamma   90.00
#
_symmetry.space_group_name_H-M   'P 1'
#
loop_
_entity.id
_entity.type
_entity.pdbx_description
1 polymer ?
#
loop_
_entity_poly.entity_id
_entity_poly.type
_entity_poly.pdbx_seq_one_letter_code
_entity_poly.pdbx_strand_id
1 'polypeptide(L)'
;MTPKLAQALGLAALLLTGGCEKEKPGMPPDTTVPNPPATAENSQAQPRLKTLKLYLGAAELTVEIADENHERQAGMMHRTTMPENEGMLFV
;
A
#
# COMPACT_ATOMS: atom_id res chain seq x y z
N MET A 1 -7.41 65.33 3.03
CA MET A 1 -7.76 63.88 3.04
C MET A 1 -6.51 63.07 2.73
N THR A 2 -6.30 62.01 3.49
CA THR A 2 -5.01 61.37 3.81
C THR A 2 -4.64 60.22 2.85
N PRO A 3 -3.34 60.05 2.49
CA PRO A 3 -2.85 59.11 1.48
C PRO A 3 -2.82 57.62 1.92
N LYS A 4 -3.38 57.29 3.09
CA LYS A 4 -3.34 55.95 3.68
C LYS A 4 -4.34 54.95 3.08
N LEU A 5 -5.25 55.42 2.24
CA LEU A 5 -6.25 54.57 1.57
C LEU A 5 -5.74 53.92 0.28
N ALA A 6 -4.78 54.54 -0.42
CA ALA A 6 -4.26 54.01 -1.69
C ALA A 6 -3.29 52.83 -1.49
N GLN A 7 -2.56 52.80 -0.37
CA GLN A 7 -1.60 51.73 -0.07
C GLN A 7 -2.28 50.42 0.37
N ALA A 8 -3.50 50.51 0.90
CA ALA A 8 -4.25 49.35 1.37
C ALA A 8 -4.82 48.48 0.23
N LEU A 9 -5.06 49.07 -0.95
CA LEU A 9 -5.57 48.31 -2.11
C LEU A 9 -4.46 47.62 -2.92
N GLY A 10 -3.21 48.09 -2.86
CA GLY A 10 -2.10 47.48 -3.63
C GLY A 10 -1.64 46.13 -3.08
N LEU A 11 -1.70 45.93 -1.76
CA LEU A 11 -1.21 44.71 -1.11
C LEU A 11 -2.20 43.53 -1.18
N ALA A 12 -3.47 43.80 -1.46
CA ALA A 12 -4.51 42.77 -1.50
C ALA A 12 -4.52 41.99 -2.83
N ALA A 13 -4.02 42.57 -3.92
CA ALA A 13 -4.05 41.94 -5.24
C ALA A 13 -2.99 40.84 -5.44
N LEU A 14 -1.93 40.81 -4.62
CA LEU A 14 -0.81 39.88 -4.79
C LEU A 14 -1.00 38.52 -4.09
N LEU A 15 -2.09 38.34 -3.33
CA LEU A 15 -2.30 37.16 -2.48
C LEU A 15 -3.27 36.12 -3.07
N LEU A 16 -3.74 36.30 -4.31
CA LEU A 16 -4.82 35.47 -4.87
C LEU A 16 -4.39 34.45 -5.94
N THR A 17 -3.10 34.27 -6.23
CA THR A 17 -2.64 33.30 -7.26
C THR A 17 -2.02 32.01 -6.71
N GLY A 18 -2.10 31.77 -5.41
CA GLY A 18 -1.53 30.57 -4.76
C GLY A 18 -2.54 29.59 -4.16
N GLY A 19 -3.79 29.57 -4.64
CA GLY A 19 -4.85 28.72 -4.11
C GLY A 19 -4.92 27.37 -4.80
N CYS A 20 -4.51 26.32 -4.07
CA CYS A 20 -4.55 24.88 -4.39
C CYS A 20 -5.52 24.46 -5.51
N GLU A 21 -4.95 23.84 -6.55
CA GLU A 21 -5.67 22.90 -7.40
C GLU A 21 -6.32 21.85 -6.47
N LYS A 22 -7.66 21.81 -6.45
CA LYS A 22 -8.39 20.71 -5.85
C LYS A 22 -8.18 19.53 -6.80
N GLU A 23 -7.17 18.70 -6.55
CA GLU A 23 -7.14 17.34 -7.12
C GLU A 23 -8.42 16.66 -6.65
N LYS A 24 -9.42 16.59 -7.53
CA LYS A 24 -10.36 15.49 -7.48
C LYS A 24 -9.51 14.26 -7.70
N PRO A 25 -9.54 13.25 -6.81
CA PRO A 25 -9.07 11.92 -7.16
C PRO A 25 -9.95 11.44 -8.31
N GLY A 26 -9.56 11.77 -9.53
CA GLY A 26 -10.02 11.10 -10.72
C GLY A 26 -9.38 9.74 -10.65
N MET A 27 -10.04 8.80 -9.97
CA MET A 27 -9.80 7.40 -10.25
C MET A 27 -9.90 7.29 -11.78
N PRO A 28 -8.86 6.80 -12.49
CA PRO A 28 -9.00 6.52 -13.91
C PRO A 28 -10.25 5.66 -14.09
N PRO A 29 -11.00 5.82 -15.20
CA PRO A 29 -12.12 4.94 -15.47
C PRO A 29 -11.62 3.50 -15.31
N ASP A 30 -12.39 2.68 -14.59
CA ASP A 30 -12.22 1.23 -14.53
C ASP A 30 -12.16 0.73 -15.97
N THR A 31 -10.97 0.72 -16.54
CA THR A 31 -10.64 -0.17 -17.62
C THR A 31 -10.71 -1.51 -16.94
N THR A 32 -11.82 -2.20 -17.18
CA THR A 32 -12.05 -3.56 -16.76
C THR A 32 -10.93 -4.37 -17.43
N VAL A 33 -9.76 -4.42 -16.79
CA VAL A 33 -8.74 -5.39 -17.12
C VAL A 33 -9.46 -6.70 -16.86
N PRO A 34 -9.70 -7.54 -17.88
CA PRO A 34 -10.35 -8.81 -17.66
C PRO A 34 -9.51 -9.54 -16.62
N ASN A 35 -10.07 -9.75 -15.43
CA ASN A 35 -9.41 -10.56 -14.42
C ASN A 35 -9.27 -11.94 -15.07
N PRO A 36 -8.04 -12.44 -15.31
CA PRO A 36 -7.88 -13.76 -15.90
C PRO A 36 -8.70 -14.74 -15.05
N PRO A 37 -9.46 -15.67 -15.66
CA PRO A 37 -10.19 -16.66 -14.89
C PRO A 37 -9.20 -17.32 -13.93
N ALA A 38 -9.49 -17.26 -12.63
CA ALA A 38 -8.71 -17.91 -11.60
C ALA A 38 -8.60 -19.37 -12.01
N THR A 39 -7.44 -19.74 -12.54
CA THR A 39 -7.18 -21.10 -13.00
C THR A 39 -7.29 -21.96 -11.74
N ALA A 40 -7.97 -23.10 -11.83
CA ALA A 40 -8.28 -23.99 -10.70
C ALA A 40 -7.04 -24.68 -10.09
N GLU A 41 -5.86 -24.03 -10.14
CA GLU A 41 -4.54 -24.58 -9.84
C GLU A 41 -4.14 -24.43 -8.37
N ASN A 42 -4.88 -23.68 -7.54
CA ASN A 42 -4.52 -23.47 -6.14
C ASN A 42 -5.67 -23.84 -5.20
N SER A 43 -6.09 -25.11 -5.13
CA SER A 43 -6.92 -25.59 -4.01
C SER A 43 -6.09 -26.11 -2.83
N GLN A 44 -4.76 -26.16 -2.98
CA GLN A 44 -3.84 -26.66 -1.96
C GLN A 44 -2.93 -25.54 -1.45
N ALA A 45 -2.43 -25.72 -0.22
CA ALA A 45 -1.44 -24.81 0.33
C ALA A 45 -0.15 -24.87 -0.49
N GLN A 46 0.48 -23.72 -0.70
CA GLN A 46 1.81 -23.69 -1.28
C GLN A 46 2.80 -24.48 -0.41
N PRO A 47 3.86 -25.06 -1.01
CA PRO A 47 4.95 -25.70 -0.27
C PRO A 47 5.54 -24.79 0.80
N ARG A 48 6.19 -25.37 1.81
CA ARG A 48 6.95 -24.60 2.80
C ARG A 48 8.13 -23.91 2.12
N LEU A 49 8.22 -22.59 2.25
CA LEU A 49 9.30 -21.76 1.67
C LEU A 49 10.53 -21.75 2.59
N LYS A 50 11.60 -21.13 2.11
CA LYS A 50 12.81 -20.87 2.92
C LYS A 50 12.42 -20.03 4.14
N THR A 51 12.96 -20.39 5.31
CA THR A 51 12.67 -19.68 6.55
C THR A 51 13.86 -18.87 7.06
N LEU A 52 13.55 -17.86 7.87
CA LEU A 52 14.53 -17.12 8.68
C LEU A 52 14.01 -16.90 10.11
N LYS A 53 14.92 -16.54 11.02
CA LYS A 53 14.57 -16.05 12.36
C LYS A 53 14.32 -14.55 12.32
N LEU A 54 13.11 -14.15 12.71
CA LEU A 54 12.71 -12.75 12.85
C LEU A 54 12.63 -12.40 14.33
N TYR A 55 13.38 -11.38 14.75
CA TYR A 55 13.40 -10.90 16.11
C TYR A 55 12.56 -9.62 16.22
N LEU A 56 11.45 -9.68 16.95
CA LEU A 56 10.55 -8.55 17.20
C LEU A 56 10.62 -8.18 18.68
N GLY A 57 11.58 -7.31 19.03
CA GLY A 57 11.89 -7.03 20.43
C GLY A 57 12.42 -8.28 21.14
N ALA A 58 11.69 -8.76 22.14
CA ALA A 58 12.00 -10.01 22.85
C ALA A 58 11.37 -11.27 22.22
N ALA A 59 10.49 -11.12 21.23
CA ALA A 59 9.86 -12.25 20.55
C ALA A 59 10.73 -12.77 19.40
N GLU A 60 10.80 -14.09 19.26
CA GLU A 60 11.48 -14.78 18.17
C GLU A 60 10.45 -15.54 17.33
N LEU A 61 10.37 -15.24 16.04
CA LEU A 61 9.50 -15.91 15.08
C LEU A 61 10.34 -16.66 14.04
N THR A 62 9.84 -17.80 13.57
CA THR A 62 10.38 -18.49 12.39
C THR A 62 9.45 -18.20 11.22
N VAL A 63 9.90 -17.39 10.27
CA VAL A 63 9.04 -16.91 9.17
C VAL A 63 9.48 -17.49 7.83
N GLU A 64 8.52 -17.90 7.02
CA GLU A 64 8.70 -18.19 5.58
C GLU A 64 8.93 -16.89 4.82
N ILE A 65 9.84 -16.87 3.84
CA ILE A 65 10.16 -15.69 3.04
C ILE A 65 9.43 -15.80 1.71
N ALA A 66 8.52 -14.87 1.43
CA ALA A 66 7.85 -14.73 0.13
C ALA A 66 8.51 -13.60 -0.68
N ASP A 67 9.54 -13.95 -1.42
CA ASP A 67 10.37 -13.03 -2.23
C ASP A 67 9.91 -12.99 -3.70
N GLU A 68 9.37 -14.10 -4.20
CA GLU A 68 8.85 -14.17 -5.56
C GLU A 68 7.38 -13.72 -5.66
N ASN A 69 7.00 -13.21 -6.83
CA ASN A 69 5.62 -12.76 -7.08
C ASN A 69 4.58 -13.85 -6.82
N HIS A 70 4.89 -15.09 -7.21
CA HIS A 70 3.96 -16.21 -7.05
C HIS A 70 3.81 -16.60 -5.56
N GLU A 71 4.88 -16.50 -4.77
CA GLU A 71 4.87 -16.74 -3.32
C GLU A 71 4.05 -15.68 -2.59
N ARG A 72 4.20 -14.40 -2.97
CA ARG A 72 3.39 -13.31 -2.39
C ARG A 72 1.91 -13.43 -2.74
N GLN A 73 1.62 -13.83 -3.98
CA GLN A 73 0.24 -14.02 -4.44
C GLN A 73 -0.45 -15.20 -3.74
N ALA A 74 0.26 -16.31 -3.54
CA ALA A 74 -0.29 -17.48 -2.87
C ALA A 74 -0.29 -17.34 -1.33
N GLY A 75 0.74 -16.71 -0.76
CA GLY A 75 0.83 -16.35 0.65
C GLY A 75 0.59 -17.53 1.59
N MET A 76 -0.30 -17.32 2.58
CA MET A 76 -0.70 -18.38 3.51
C MET A 76 -2.05 -19.03 3.14
N MET A 77 -2.53 -18.85 1.91
CA MET A 77 -3.79 -19.46 1.48
C MET A 77 -3.75 -20.99 1.63
N HIS A 78 -4.89 -21.57 2.02
CA HIS A 78 -5.10 -23.02 2.23
C HIS A 78 -4.27 -23.68 3.35
N ARG A 79 -3.42 -22.95 4.10
CA ARG A 79 -2.80 -23.46 5.33
C ARG A 79 -3.87 -23.68 6.41
N THR A 80 -3.89 -24.84 7.04
CA THR A 80 -4.88 -25.20 8.09
C THR A 80 -4.35 -25.06 9.51
N THR A 81 -3.04 -24.89 9.67
CA THR A 81 -2.36 -24.74 10.96
C THR A 81 -1.24 -23.71 10.84
N MET A 82 -0.99 -22.98 11.93
CA MET A 82 0.12 -22.05 12.06
C MET A 82 0.50 -21.96 13.55
N PRO A 83 1.68 -22.42 13.95
CA PRO A 83 2.17 -22.25 15.32
C PRO A 83 2.29 -20.78 15.71
N GLU A 84 2.19 -20.48 17.01
CA GLU A 84 2.17 -19.11 17.55
C GLU A 84 3.41 -18.28 17.17
N ASN A 85 4.58 -18.91 17.05
CA ASN A 85 5.85 -18.26 16.71
C ASN A 85 6.29 -18.52 15.27
N GLU A 86 5.33 -18.75 14.37
CA GLU A 86 5.58 -18.86 12.94
C GLU A 86 4.81 -17.82 12.14
N GLY A 87 5.30 -17.53 10.93
CA GLY A 87 4.61 -16.60 10.04
C GLY A 87 5.21 -16.58 8.64
N MET A 88 4.84 -15.56 7.88
CA MET A 88 5.38 -15.30 6.55
C MET A 88 5.76 -13.83 6.42
N LEU A 89 6.96 -13.58 5.91
CA LEU A 89 7.48 -12.26 5.60
C LEU A 89 7.37 -12.01 4.09
N PHE A 90 6.67 -10.94 3.73
CA PHE A 90 6.54 -10.47 2.35
C PHE A 90 7.55 -9.33 2.16
N VAL A 91 8.43 -9.47 1.17
CA VAL A 91 9.49 -8.50 0.85
C VAL A 91 9.27 -7.86 -0.51
#